data_AF-A0A7C5F506-F1
#
_entry.id   AF-A0A7C5F506-F1
#
_cell.length_a   1.000
_cell.length_b   1.000
_cell.length_c   1.000
_cell.angle_alpha   90.00
_cell.angle_beta   90.00
_cell.angle_gamma   90.00
#
_symmetry.space_group_name_H-M   'P 1'
#
loop_
_entity.id
_entity.type
_entity.pdbx_description
1 polymer ?
#
loop_
_entity_poly.entity_id
_entity_poly.type
_entity_poly.pdbx_seq_one_letter_code
_entity_poly.pdbx_strand_id
1 'polypeptide(L)' 'MAPTQENAMNGSYPLWRHLLVYVNKAPNKPLDPLVKEFIKFIYSKEGQAIVIKDGFFPLPQSVIEKELVKVE' A
#
# COMPACT_ATOMS: atom_id res chain seq x y z
N MET A 1 -21.63 -10.25 8.31
CA MET A 1 -20.22 -10.63 8.45
C MET A 1 -19.46 -9.51 9.14
N ALA A 2 -18.56 -9.81 10.08
CA ALA A 2 -17.82 -8.78 10.83
C ALA A 2 -16.71 -8.12 9.97
N PRO A 3 -16.39 -6.84 10.18
CA PRO A 3 -15.32 -6.12 9.48
C PRO A 3 -13.93 -6.50 10.02
N THR A 4 -13.51 -7.75 9.80
CA THR A 4 -12.17 -8.23 10.17
C THR A 4 -11.21 -8.10 8.99
N GLN A 5 -9.90 -8.10 9.26
CA GLN A 5 -8.88 -8.10 8.21
C GLN A 5 -9.05 -9.29 7.26
N GLU A 6 -9.34 -10.47 7.81
CA GLU A 6 -9.58 -11.69 7.02
C GLU A 6 -10.75 -11.49 6.04
N ASN A 7 -11.89 -11.00 6.53
CA ASN A 7 -13.09 -10.81 5.71
C ASN A 7 -12.93 -9.68 4.68
N ALA A 8 -12.12 -8.67 4.99
CA ALA A 8 -11.76 -7.64 4.01
C ALA A 8 -10.88 -8.22 2.90
N MET A 9 -9.83 -8.96 3.26
CA MET A 9 -8.83 -9.45 2.29
C MET A 9 -9.34 -10.58 1.39
N ASN A 10 -10.29 -11.40 1.87
CA ASN A 10 -10.94 -12.44 1.05
C ASN A 10 -12.20 -11.94 0.32
N GLY A 11 -12.54 -10.66 0.46
CA GLY A 11 -13.66 -10.00 -0.24
C GLY A 11 -15.05 -10.31 0.29
N SER A 12 -15.17 -11.07 1.38
CA SER A 12 -16.45 -11.46 1.95
C SER A 12 -17.14 -10.35 2.75
N TYR A 13 -16.38 -9.35 3.23
CA TYR A 13 -16.93 -8.10 3.77
C TYR A 13 -17.09 -7.05 2.66
N PRO A 14 -18.30 -6.75 2.17
CA PRO A 14 -18.51 -6.10 0.86
C PRO A 14 -18.12 -4.61 0.79
N LEU A 15 -17.87 -3.95 1.92
CA LEU A 15 -17.52 -2.53 1.97
C LEU A 15 -16.01 -2.28 2.04
N TRP A 16 -15.19 -3.34 1.97
CA TRP A 16 -13.75 -3.20 1.94
C TRP A 16 -13.28 -2.52 0.64
N ARG A 17 -12.15 -1.80 0.71
CA ARG A 17 -11.49 -1.19 -0.45
C ARG A 17 -10.02 -0.92 -0.16
N HIS A 18 -9.23 -0.77 -1.23
CA HIS A 18 -7.89 -0.22 -1.13
C HIS A 18 -7.93 1.30 -0.90
N LEU A 19 -6.92 1.80 -0.18
CA LEU A 19 -6.57 3.22 -0.16
C LEU A 19 -5.44 3.44 -1.17
N LEU A 20 -5.66 4.34 -2.12
CA LEU A 20 -4.78 4.52 -3.26
C LEU A 20 -4.09 5.88 -3.17
N VAL A 21 -2.79 5.89 -3.43
CA VAL A 21 -1.99 7.08 -3.65
C VAL A 21 -1.56 7.07 -5.11
N TYR A 22 -1.97 8.07 -5.87
CA TYR A 22 -1.58 8.22 -7.27
C TYR A 22 -0.36 9.12 -7.37
N VAL A 23 0.60 8.69 -8.20
CA VAL A 23 1.82 9.42 -8.48
C VAL A 23 1.91 9.67 -9.98
N ASN A 24 2.16 10.92 -10.37
CA ASN A 24 2.38 11.27 -11.75
C ASN A 24 3.77 10.79 -12.19
N LYS A 25 3.82 9.61 -12.83
CA LYS A 25 5.04 9.04 -13.42
C LYS A 25 4.97 9.17 -14.93
N ALA A 26 5.84 10.01 -15.49
CA ALA A 26 5.98 10.09 -16.94
C ALA A 26 6.49 8.75 -17.50
N PRO A 27 5.97 8.29 -18.66
CA PRO A 27 6.50 7.09 -19.32
C PRO A 27 8.00 7.22 -19.59
N ASN A 28 8.74 6.12 -19.40
CA ASN A 28 10.19 6.04 -19.66
C ASN A 28 11.07 7.02 -18.86
N LYS A 29 10.52 7.72 -17.86
CA LYS A 29 11.27 8.57 -16.93
C LYS A 29 11.28 7.92 -15.54
N PRO A 30 12.41 7.94 -14.82
CA PRO A 30 12.41 7.55 -13.42
C PRO A 30 11.52 8.49 -12.61
N LEU A 31 11.04 8.00 -11.46
CA LEU A 31 10.38 8.84 -10.47
C LEU A 31 11.35 9.90 -9.94
N ASP A 32 10.79 11.04 -9.52
CA ASP A 32 11.52 11.99 -8.71
C ASP A 32 12.09 11.27 -7.47
N PRO A 33 13.38 11.47 -7.11
CA PRO A 33 14.00 10.74 -6.01
C PRO A 33 13.27 10.89 -4.67
N LEU A 34 12.74 12.08 -4.36
CA LEU A 34 12.02 12.31 -3.11
C LEU A 34 10.71 11.51 -3.09
N VAL A 35 10.00 11.49 -4.21
CA VAL A 35 8.77 10.70 -4.37
C VAL A 35 9.09 9.20 -4.27
N LYS A 36 10.17 8.74 -4.89
CA LYS A 36 10.62 7.34 -4.82
C LYS A 36 10.87 6.91 -3.38
N GLU A 37 11.61 7.70 -2.60
CA GLU A 37 11.90 7.38 -1.20
C GLU A 37 10.64 7.45 -0.31
N PHE A 38 9.72 8.37 -0.58
CA PHE A 38 8.43 8.40 0.12
C PHE A 38 7.59 7.14 -0.14
N ILE A 39 7.54 6.65 -1.39
CA ILE A 39 6.82 5.41 -1.71
C ILE A 39 7.48 4.20 -1.02
N LYS A 40 8.82 4.13 -1.01
CA LYS A 40 9.53 3.09 -0.25
C LYS A 40 9.22 3.14 1.24
N PHE A 41 9.14 4.34 1.81
CA PHE A 41 8.74 4.52 3.20
C PHE A 41 7.31 4.03 3.47
N ILE A 42 6.33 4.36 2.63
CA ILE A 42 4.94 3.88 2.75
C ILE A 42 4.90 2.35 2.83
N TYR A 43 5.69 1.67 2.00
CA TYR A 43 5.76 0.21 1.94
C TYR A 43 6.69 -0.42 2.98
N SER A 44 7.44 0.38 3.74
CA SER A 44 8.34 -0.12 4.78
C SER A 44 7.59 -0.64 6.01
N LYS A 45 8.29 -1.38 6.89
CA LYS A 45 7.76 -1.81 8.18
C LYS A 45 7.27 -0.63 9.03
N GLU A 46 7.98 0.51 8.97
CA GLU A 46 7.60 1.73 9.71
C GLU A 46 6.31 2.33 9.14
N GLY A 47 6.22 2.48 7.82
CA GLY A 47 5.02 2.97 7.15
C GLY A 47 3.79 2.10 7.44
N GLN A 48 3.94 0.78 7.36
CA GLN A 48 2.86 -0.16 7.68
C GLN A 48 2.49 -0.17 9.17
N ALA A 49 3.42 0.11 10.09
CA ALA A 49 3.11 0.27 11.50
C ALA A 49 2.24 1.51 11.78
N ILE A 50 2.45 2.60 11.03
CA ILE A 50 1.60 3.80 11.10
C ILE A 50 0.18 3.48 10.61
N VAL A 51 0.04 2.73 9.52
CA VAL A 51 -1.27 2.27 9.00
C VAL A 51 -2.08 1.54 10.07
N ILE A 52 -1.43 0.62 10.81
CA ILE A 52 -2.06 -0.10 11.92
C ILE A 52 -2.46 0.86 13.04
N LYS A 53 -1.56 1.78 13.43
CA LYS A 53 -1.80 2.76 14.49
C LYS A 53 -3.02 3.65 14.19
N ASP A 54 -3.24 4.00 12.92
CA ASP A 54 -4.38 4.80 12.48
C ASP A 54 -5.66 3.97 12.24
N GLY A 55 -5.66 2.68 12.57
CA GLY A 55 -6.84 1.82 12.56
C GLY A 55 -7.15 1.16 11.21
N PHE A 56 -6.17 1.11 10.30
CA PHE A 56 -6.28 0.42 9.02
C PHE A 56 -5.56 -0.93 9.03
N PHE A 57 -5.88 -1.77 8.04
CA PHE A 57 -5.18 -3.04 7.86
C PHE A 57 -3.89 -2.83 7.05
N PRO A 58 -2.77 -3.43 7.47
CA PRO A 58 -1.52 -3.38 6.72
C PRO A 58 -1.64 -4.19 5.43
N LEU A 59 -0.81 -3.85 4.45
CA LEU A 59 -0.72 -4.60 3.20
C LEU A 59 -0.04 -5.95 3.43
N PRO A 60 -0.51 -7.02 2.77
CA PRO A 60 0.24 -8.27 2.70
C PRO A 60 1.62 -8.06 2.06
N GLN A 61 2.63 -8.80 2.53
CA GLN A 61 3.98 -8.70 2.02
C GLN A 61 4.08 -8.92 0.50
N SER A 62 3.31 -9.87 -0.04
CA SER A 62 3.25 -10.14 -1.49
C SER A 62 2.74 -8.95 -2.32
N VAL A 63 1.86 -8.14 -1.75
CA VAL A 63 1.38 -6.89 -2.40
C VAL A 63 2.48 -5.84 -2.38
N ILE A 64 3.15 -5.68 -1.24
CA ILE A 64 4.28 -4.74 -1.09
C ILE A 64 5.39 -5.04 -2.09
N GLU A 65 5.83 -6.30 -2.18
CA GLU A 65 6.87 -6.75 -3.11
C GLU A 65 6.49 -6.45 -4.56
N LYS A 66 5.24 -6.74 -4.94
CA LYS A 66 4.72 -6.45 -6.28
C LYS A 66 4.71 -4.95 -6.61
N GLU A 67 4.34 -4.10 -5.65
CA GLU A 67 4.28 -2.65 -5.89
C GLU A 67 5.65 -2.00 -5.89
N LEU A 68 6.59 -2.44 -5.05
CA LEU A 68 7.96 -1.91 -5.03
C LEU A 68 8.70 -2.11 -6.35
N VAL A 69 8.47 -3.22 -7.06
CA VAL A 69 9.05 -3.46 -8.39
C VAL A 69 8.65 -2.37 -9.41
N LYS A 70 7.49 -1.73 -9.25
CA LYS A 70 7.04 -0.65 -10.16
C LYS A 70 7.72 0.69 -9.88
N VAL A 71 8.32 0.82 -8.70
CA VAL A 71 8.97 2.03 -8.18
C VAL A 71 10.47 2.03 -8.50
N GLU A 72 11.05 0.86 -8.77
CA GLU A 72 12.46 0.71 -9.12
C GLU A 72 12.83 1.31 -10.48
#